data_AF-A0A1R1SK75-F1
#
_entry.id   AF-A0A1R1SK75-F1
#
_cell.length_a   1.000
_cell.length_b   1.000
_cell.length_c   1.000
_cell.angle_alpha   90.00
_cell.angle_beta   90.00
_cell.angle_gamma   90.00
#
_symmetry.space_group_name_H-M   'P 1'
#
loop_
_entity.id
_entity.type
_entity.pdbx_description
1 polymer ?
#
loop_
_entity_poly.entity_id
_entity_poly.type
_entity_poly.pdbx_seq_one_letter_code
_entity_poly.pdbx_strand_id
1 'polypeptide(L)'
;MKAEAADAAGARLARQATVEVAGVLGKRDMSRTDLARLMDVSPGRVSQILSGDENLTLRSLAAVAEALDLDVRISFVEPKTGRQDEVALRPGSSDAFVYTH
;
A
#
# COMPACT_ATOMS: atom_id res chain seq x y z
N MET A 1 1.59 7.88 -24.37
CA MET A 1 2.69 7.67 -23.40
C MET A 1 2.46 8.36 -22.05
N LYS A 2 2.32 9.70 -21.95
CA LYS A 2 2.09 10.35 -20.63
C LYS A 2 0.78 9.93 -19.93
N ALA A 3 -0.31 9.77 -20.69
CA ALA A 3 -1.60 9.29 -20.16
C ALA A 3 -1.48 7.88 -19.56
N GLU A 4 -0.89 6.95 -20.31
CA GLU A 4 -0.66 5.57 -19.87
C GLU A 4 0.22 5.47 -18.61
N ALA A 5 1.23 6.34 -18.48
CA ALA A 5 2.05 6.42 -17.27
C ALA A 5 1.24 6.93 -16.05
N ALA A 6 0.36 7.91 -16.26
CA ALA A 6 -0.54 8.42 -15.23
C ALA A 6 -1.57 7.37 -14.81
N ASP A 7 -2.14 6.63 -15.76
CA ASP A 7 -3.08 5.54 -15.48
C ASP A 7 -2.41 4.43 -14.67
N ALA A 8 -1.20 4.02 -15.04
CA ALA A 8 -0.42 3.04 -14.30
C ALA A 8 -0.02 3.52 -12.90
N ALA A 9 0.27 4.82 -12.74
CA ALA A 9 0.54 5.42 -11.43
C ALA A 9 -0.74 5.46 -10.56
N GLY A 10 -1.88 5.82 -11.14
CA GLY A 10 -3.19 5.81 -10.48
C GLY A 10 -3.57 4.40 -10.01
N ALA A 11 -3.42 3.39 -10.86
CA ALA A 11 -3.68 2.00 -10.51
C ALA A 11 -2.76 1.50 -9.37
N ARG A 12 -1.48 1.93 -9.34
CA ARG A 12 -0.57 1.64 -8.22
C ARG A 12 -1.05 2.28 -6.91
N LEU A 13 -1.47 3.55 -6.94
CA LEU A 13 -2.02 4.23 -5.76
C LEU A 13 -3.29 3.56 -5.25
N ALA A 14 -4.20 3.17 -6.16
CA ALA A 14 -5.42 2.46 -5.80
C ALA A 14 -5.10 1.14 -5.07
N ARG A 15 -4.21 0.31 -5.63
CA ARG A 15 -3.78 -0.94 -4.97
C ARG A 15 -3.11 -0.71 -3.62
N GLN A 16 -2.29 0.33 -3.48
CA GLN A 16 -1.67 0.63 -2.19
C GLN A 16 -2.73 1.00 -1.15
N ALA A 17 -3.70 1.84 -1.52
CA ALA A 17 -4.80 2.20 -0.63
C ALA A 17 -5.65 0.99 -0.23
N THR A 18 -5.97 0.07 -1.16
CA THR A 18 -6.75 -1.13 -0.83
C THR A 18 -6.00 -2.09 0.08
N VAL A 19 -4.68 -2.22 -0.07
CA VAL A 19 -3.82 -2.99 0.84
C VAL A 19 -3.81 -2.38 2.24
N GLU A 20 -3.70 -1.06 2.36
CA GLU A 20 -3.77 -0.37 3.66
C GLU A 20 -5.13 -0.60 4.34
N VAL A 21 -6.24 -0.48 3.60
CA VAL A 21 -7.58 -0.76 4.13
C VAL A 21 -7.68 -2.22 4.60
N ALA A 22 -7.21 -3.18 3.81
CA ALA A 22 -7.21 -4.59 4.21
C ALA A 22 -6.37 -4.83 5.48
N GLY A 23 -5.24 -4.14 5.61
CA GLY A 23 -4.41 -4.17 6.81
C GLY A 23 -5.12 -3.61 8.05
N VAL A 24 -5.88 -2.52 7.90
CA VAL A 24 -6.72 -1.97 8.98
C VAL A 24 -7.80 -2.95 9.39
N LEU A 25 -8.52 -3.54 8.44
CA LEU A 25 -9.58 -4.52 8.73
C LEU A 25 -9.02 -5.73 9.48
N GLY A 26 -7.88 -6.27 9.03
CA GLY A 26 -7.21 -7.39 9.70
C GLY A 26 -6.77 -7.07 11.13
N LYS A 27 -6.24 -5.85 11.37
CA LYS A 27 -5.86 -5.41 12.73
C LYS A 27 -7.04 -5.23 13.68
N ARG A 28 -8.26 -5.07 13.14
CA ARG A 28 -9.50 -4.87 13.91
C ARG A 28 -10.39 -6.11 13.93
N ASP A 29 -9.92 -7.25 13.42
CA ASP A 29 -10.71 -8.49 13.25
C ASP A 29 -12.03 -8.28 12.49
N MET A 30 -12.04 -7.36 11.51
CA MET A 30 -13.22 -7.00 10.73
C MET A 30 -13.21 -7.67 9.35
N SER A 31 -14.37 -8.17 8.91
CA SER A 31 -14.55 -8.67 7.56
C SER A 31 -14.92 -7.57 6.56
N ARG A 32 -14.83 -7.86 5.25
CA ARG A 32 -15.37 -6.98 4.19
C ARG A 32 -16.88 -6.78 4.31
N THR A 33 -17.59 -7.78 4.84
CA THR A 33 -19.03 -7.69 5.10
C THR A 33 -19.32 -6.71 6.23
N ASP A 34 -18.47 -6.65 7.26
CA ASP A 34 -18.62 -5.69 8.34
C ASP A 34 -18.35 -4.27 7.87
N LEU A 35 -17.32 -4.08 7.02
CA LEU A 35 -17.10 -2.80 6.36
C LEU A 35 -18.31 -2.38 5.50
N ALA A 36 -18.90 -3.33 4.75
CA ALA A 36 -20.09 -3.04 3.95
C ALA A 36 -21.28 -2.57 4.81
N ARG A 37 -21.47 -3.18 5.98
CA ARG A 37 -22.49 -2.78 6.95
C ARG A 37 -22.23 -1.38 7.51
N LEU A 38 -20.99 -1.07 7.88
CA LEU A 38 -20.63 0.26 8.40
C LEU A 38 -20.76 1.36 7.36
N MET A 39 -20.46 1.04 6.10
CA MET A 39 -20.61 1.97 4.98
C MET A 39 -22.05 2.07 4.46
N ASP A 40 -22.99 1.26 4.96
CA ASP A 40 -24.36 1.12 4.44
C ASP A 40 -24.42 0.86 2.92
N VAL A 41 -23.60 -0.08 2.45
CA VAL A 41 -23.55 -0.48 1.03
C VAL A 41 -23.56 -2.00 0.86
N SER A 42 -23.73 -2.46 -0.37
CA SER A 42 -23.65 -3.89 -0.67
C SER A 42 -22.22 -4.45 -0.51
N PRO A 43 -22.04 -5.74 -0.12
CA PRO A 43 -20.73 -6.39 -0.11
C PRO A 43 -20.03 -6.39 -1.48
N GLY A 44 -20.81 -6.42 -2.57
CA GLY A 44 -20.31 -6.26 -3.93
C GLY A 44 -19.66 -4.89 -4.15
N ARG A 45 -20.27 -3.82 -3.62
CA ARG A 45 -19.70 -2.46 -3.70
C ARG A 45 -18.36 -2.36 -2.96
N VAL A 46 -18.26 -2.95 -1.78
CA VAL A 46 -16.97 -3.01 -1.05
C VAL A 46 -15.94 -3.83 -1.83
N SER A 47 -16.34 -4.94 -2.44
CA SER A 47 -15.43 -5.76 -3.24
C SER A 47 -14.90 -5.02 -4.47
N GLN A 48 -15.73 -4.19 -5.12
CA GLN A 48 -15.29 -3.29 -6.20
C GLN A 48 -14.30 -2.23 -5.72
N ILE A 49 -14.57 -1.60 -4.58
CA ILE A 49 -13.66 -0.61 -3.99
C ILE A 49 -12.30 -1.25 -3.65
N LEU A 50 -12.31 -2.49 -3.13
CA LEU A 50 -11.12 -3.18 -2.65
C LEU A 50 -10.39 -4.03 -3.71
N SER A 51 -10.96 -4.22 -4.91
CA SER A 51 -10.29 -4.99 -5.97
C SER A 51 -9.07 -4.26 -6.52
N GLY A 52 -9.03 -2.92 -6.44
CA GLY A 52 -7.92 -2.12 -6.96
C GLY A 52 -7.80 -2.11 -8.49
N ASP A 53 -8.69 -2.81 -9.19
CA ASP A 53 -8.82 -2.85 -10.65
C ASP A 53 -9.88 -1.86 -11.18
N GLU A 54 -10.81 -1.43 -10.32
CA GLU A 54 -11.67 -0.29 -10.62
C GLU A 54 -11.02 1.02 -10.20
N ASN A 55 -11.43 2.12 -10.85
CA ASN A 55 -10.92 3.45 -10.55
C ASN A 55 -11.37 3.90 -9.14
N LEU A 56 -10.53 3.62 -8.13
CA LEU A 56 -10.75 4.09 -6.77
C LEU A 56 -10.74 5.62 -6.74
N THR A 57 -11.80 6.21 -6.20
CA THR A 57 -11.92 7.66 -6.07
C THR A 57 -11.53 8.12 -4.67
N LEU A 58 -11.12 9.39 -4.54
CA LEU A 58 -10.95 10.02 -3.23
C LEU A 58 -12.24 9.99 -2.40
N ARG A 59 -13.41 10.11 -3.06
CA ARG A 59 -14.72 10.00 -2.39
C ARG A 59 -14.94 8.62 -1.77
N SER A 60 -14.63 7.54 -2.48
CA SER A 60 -14.74 6.19 -1.93
C SER A 60 -13.74 5.96 -0.81
N LEU A 61 -12.51 6.47 -0.92
CA LEU A 61 -11.51 6.36 0.14
C LEU A 61 -11.95 7.12 1.41
N ALA A 62 -12.50 8.32 1.25
CA ALA A 62 -13.07 9.09 2.36
C ALA A 62 -14.24 8.35 3.02
N ALA A 63 -15.16 7.77 2.24
CA ALA A 63 -16.28 7.00 2.79
C ALA A 63 -15.81 5.78 3.60
N VAL A 64 -14.76 5.09 3.14
CA VAL A 64 -14.14 3.99 3.91
C VAL A 64 -13.54 4.51 5.21
N ALA A 65 -12.84 5.65 5.16
CA ALA A 65 -12.20 6.24 6.33
C ALA A 65 -13.22 6.68 7.40
N GLU A 66 -14.28 7.38 6.98
CA GLU A 66 -15.42 7.75 7.84
C GLU A 66 -16.07 6.53 8.48
N ALA A 67 -16.35 5.47 7.71
CA ALA A 67 -16.93 4.23 8.23
C ALA A 67 -16.03 3.51 9.25
N LEU A 68 -14.73 3.75 9.19
CA LEU A 68 -13.73 3.17 10.10
C LEU A 68 -13.30 4.14 11.21
N ASP A 69 -13.88 5.34 11.29
CA ASP A 69 -13.45 6.40 12.22
C ASP A 69 -11.93 6.66 12.10
N LEU A 70 -11.48 6.95 10.88
CA LEU A 70 -10.09 7.16 10.51
C LEU A 70 -9.91 8.39 9.62
N ASP A 71 -8.72 8.96 9.65
CA ASP A 71 -8.30 10.04 8.75
C ASP A 71 -7.46 9.53 7.57
N VAL A 72 -7.66 10.13 6.40
CA VAL A 72 -6.81 9.93 5.21
C VAL A 72 -5.77 11.05 5.12
N ARG A 73 -4.48 10.68 5.08
CA ARG A 73 -3.38 11.63 4.87
C ARG A 73 -2.69 11.35 3.55
N ILE A 74 -2.60 12.37 2.70
CA ILE A 74 -1.90 12.31 1.41
C ILE A 74 -0.65 13.18 1.51
N SER A 75 0.50 12.65 1.07
CA SER A 75 1.77 13.37 1.00
C SER A 75 2.48 13.03 -0.31
N PHE A 76 3.15 14.00 -0.89
CA PHE A 76 4.03 13.80 -2.04
C PHE A 76 5.45 13.56 -1.53
N VAL A 77 6.12 12.56 -2.10
CA VAL A 77 7.49 12.20 -1.74
C VAL A 77 8.34 12.20 -3.01
N GLU A 78 9.61 12.54 -2.86
CA GLU A 78 10.56 12.40 -3.96
C GLU A 78 10.59 10.94 -4.43
N PRO A 79 10.52 10.68 -5.74
CA PRO A 79 10.63 9.33 -6.26
C PRO A 79 11.99 8.76 -5.85
N LYS A 80 11.99 7.55 -5.31
CA LYS A 80 13.23 6.82 -5.03
C LYS A 80 13.94 6.55 -6.36
N THR A 81 14.81 7.47 -6.77
CA THR A 81 15.72 7.26 -7.90
C THR A 81 16.53 6.01 -7.60
N GLY A 82 16.47 5.03 -8.50
CA GLY A 82 17.12 3.75 -8.34
C GLY A 82 18.64 3.90 -8.19
N ARG A 83 19.10 3.83 -6.95
CA ARG A 83 20.33 3.12 -6.58
C ARG A 83 20.01 2.48 -5.25
N GLN A 84 19.52 1.24 -5.33
CA GLN A 84 19.60 0.34 -4.19
C GLN A 84 21.04 0.38 -3.72
N ASP A 85 21.19 0.81 -2.46
CA ASP A 85 22.24 0.44 -1.54
C ASP A 85 23.26 -0.50 -2.19
N GLU A 86 24.30 0.11 -2.76
CA GLU A 86 25.56 -0.56 -3.03
C GLU A 86 26.11 -0.93 -1.66
N VAL A 87 25.60 -2.05 -1.15
CA VAL A 87 26.22 -3.01 -0.26
C VAL A 87 27.30 -2.32 0.59
N ALA A 88 26.86 -1.74 1.71
CA ALA A 88 27.74 -1.45 2.84
C ALA A 88 28.22 -2.78 3.45
N LEU A 89 28.91 -3.60 2.66
CA LEU A 89 29.70 -4.73 3.12
C LEU A 89 31.11 -4.21 3.37
N ARG A 90 31.31 -3.57 4.52
CA ARG A 90 32.49 -3.76 5.39
C ARG A 90 32.05 -3.45 6.83
N PRO A 91 32.24 -4.39 7.74
CA PRO A 91 33.51 -4.39 8.44
C PRO A 91 34.28 -5.67 8.11
N GLY A 92 35.59 -5.52 7.92
CA GLY A 92 36.50 -6.65 7.92
C GLY A 92 36.38 -7.39 9.25
N SER A 93 35.57 -8.43 9.28
CA SER A 93 35.73 -9.51 10.22
C SER A 93 37.05 -10.19 9.87
N SER A 94 38.03 -10.01 10.74
CA SER A 94 39.12 -10.96 10.96
C SER A 94 38.57 -12.38 10.88
N ASP A 95 38.92 -13.08 9.80
CA ASP A 95 39.36 -14.47 9.91
C ASP A 95 40.00 -14.92 8.60
N ALA A 96 41.33 -14.95 8.59
CA ALA A 96 42.12 -15.80 7.73
C ALA A 96 43.35 -16.25 8.52
N PHE A 97 43.13 -17.31 9.29
CA PHE A 97 44.15 -18.18 9.85
C PHE A 97 45.10 -18.71 8.76
N VAL A 98 46.42 -18.57 8.99
CA VAL A 98 47.57 -19.51 8.81
C VAL A 98 47.75 -20.18 7.41
N TYR A 99 48.89 -20.17 6.70
CA TYR A 99 50.25 -20.69 6.98
C TYR A 99 51.18 -20.23 5.84
N THR A 100 52.49 -20.05 6.10
CA THR A 100 53.61 -20.71 5.37
C THR A 100 54.98 -20.19 5.83
N HIS A 101 55.76 -21.17 6.31
CA HIS A 101 57.21 -21.33 6.54
C HIS A 101 58.06 -20.22 7.19
#